data_AF-A0A963PRW8-F1
#
_entry.id   AF-A0A963PRW8-F1
#
_cell.length_a   1.000
_cell.length_b   1.000
_cell.length_c   1.000
_cell.angle_alpha   90.00
_cell.angle_beta   90.00
_cell.angle_gamma   90.00
#
_symmetry.space_group_name_H-M   'P 1'
#
loop_
_entity.id
_entity.type
_entity.pdbx_description
1 polymer ?
#
loop_
_entity_poly.entity_id
_entity_poly.type
_entity_poly.pdbx_seq_one_letter_code
_entity_poly.pdbx_strand_id
1 'polypeptide(L)'
;MPACRAAAEVRAFAAPIGVPEDPVTGSLNASLAQWLIGAGELPARYVAAQGTALGRDGRVHVACDADGQVWVGGDCVAVVRGEVTL
;
A
#
# COMPACT_ATOMS: atom_id res chain seq x y z
N MET A 1 -2.65 -12.07 15.89
CA MET A 1 -1.64 -10.99 15.91
C MET A 1 -2.38 -9.69 16.15
N PRO A 2 -2.04 -8.85 17.15
CA PRO A 2 -2.65 -7.54 17.25
C PRO A 2 -2.31 -6.75 15.99
N ALA A 3 -3.30 -6.06 15.41
CA ALA A 3 -3.07 -5.29 14.19
C ALA A 3 -1.98 -4.25 14.46
N CYS A 4 -0.86 -4.36 13.74
CA CYS A 4 0.17 -3.32 13.73
C CYS A 4 -0.52 -2.00 13.36
N ARG A 5 -0.46 -1.01 14.25
CA ARG A 5 -1.10 0.29 14.03
C ARG A 5 -0.47 0.92 12.79
N ALA A 6 -1.29 1.21 11.79
CA ALA A 6 -0.84 1.91 10.60
C ALA A 6 -0.37 3.33 10.97
N ALA A 7 0.74 3.76 10.37
CA ALA A 7 1.31 5.09 10.54
C ALA A 7 0.57 6.15 9.72
N ALA A 8 -0.08 5.74 8.63
CA ALA A 8 -0.89 6.58 7.77
C ALA A 8 -2.05 5.78 7.17
N GLU A 9 -3.15 6.46 6.87
CA GLU A 9 -4.21 5.98 5.97
C GLU A 9 -4.02 6.67 4.61
N VAL A 10 -3.93 5.89 3.54
CA VAL A 10 -3.77 6.35 2.17
C VAL A 10 -5.09 6.17 1.42
N ARG A 11 -5.41 7.10 0.52
CA ARG A 11 -6.53 6.97 -0.43
C ARG A 11 -6.03 7.30 -1.83
N ALA A 12 -6.32 6.43 -2.79
CA ALA A 12 -5.81 6.52 -4.15
C ALA A 12 -6.97 6.73 -5.13
N PHE A 13 -7.06 7.92 -5.72
CA PHE A 13 -8.10 8.26 -6.70
C PHE A 13 -7.49 8.38 -8.09
N ALA A 14 -8.05 7.66 -9.05
CA ALA A 14 -7.56 7.64 -10.43
C ALA A 14 -8.73 7.67 -11.43
N ALA A 15 -9.72 8.53 -11.15
CA ALA A 15 -10.95 8.63 -11.96
C ALA A 15 -10.71 8.82 -13.48
N PRO A 16 -9.68 9.56 -13.95
CA PRO A 16 -9.41 9.70 -15.39
C PRO A 16 -9.08 8.38 -16.12
N ILE A 17 -8.66 7.33 -15.40
CA ILE A 17 -8.39 5.99 -15.97
C ILE A 17 -9.49 4.98 -15.61
N GLY A 18 -10.65 5.45 -15.16
CA GLY A 18 -11.80 4.60 -14.84
C GLY A 18 -11.73 3.93 -13.47
N VAL A 19 -10.83 4.35 -12.58
CA VAL A 19 -10.72 3.83 -11.20
C VAL A 19 -11.12 4.92 -10.21
N PRO A 20 -12.37 4.94 -9.70
CA PRO A 20 -12.82 5.98 -8.78
C PRO A 20 -11.95 6.06 -7.52
N GLU A 21 -11.73 4.93 -6.86
CA GLU A 21 -10.80 4.77 -5.74
C GLU A 21 -10.25 3.33 -5.76
N ASP A 22 -8.93 3.17 -5.69
CA ASP A 22 -8.28 1.86 -5.70
C ASP A 22 -8.10 1.32 -4.26
N PRO A 23 -8.53 0.07 -3.96
CA PRO A 23 -8.47 -0.46 -2.59
C PRO A 23 -7.06 -0.59 -2.01
N VAL A 24 -6.04 -0.93 -2.81
CA VAL A 24 -4.63 -0.99 -2.37
C VAL A 24 -3.72 -0.73 -3.57
N THR A 25 -2.97 0.36 -3.55
CA THR A 25 -2.11 0.78 -4.67
C THR A 25 -0.63 0.70 -4.26
N GLY A 26 0.03 -0.41 -4.56
CA GLY A 26 1.43 -0.63 -4.16
C GLY A 26 2.40 0.41 -4.73
N SER A 27 2.26 0.76 -6.00
CA SER A 27 3.11 1.75 -6.67
C SER A 27 2.98 3.15 -6.07
N LEU A 28 1.76 3.58 -5.71
CA LEU A 28 1.53 4.85 -5.02
C LEU A 28 2.22 4.86 -3.66
N ASN A 29 2.08 3.78 -2.89
CA ASN A 29 2.74 3.68 -1.58
C ASN A 29 4.27 3.71 -1.70
N ALA A 30 4.85 3.16 -2.77
CA ALA A 30 6.29 3.28 -3.04
C ALA A 30 6.72 4.74 -3.25
N SER A 31 5.97 5.49 -4.07
CA SER A 31 6.25 6.91 -4.32
C SER A 31 6.06 7.77 -3.07
N LEU A 32 4.99 7.53 -2.31
CA LEU A 32 4.76 8.20 -1.02
C LEU A 32 5.88 7.92 -0.03
N ALA A 33 6.37 6.68 0.04
CA ALA A 33 7.47 6.31 0.92
C ALA A 33 8.76 7.07 0.59
N GLN A 34 9.13 7.17 -0.69
CA GLN A 34 10.30 7.95 -1.10
C GLN A 34 10.21 9.40 -0.62
N TRP A 35 9.05 10.02 -0.78
CA TRP A 35 8.82 11.40 -0.33
C TRP A 35 8.79 11.54 1.19
N LEU A 36 7.94 10.77 1.89
CA LEU A 36 7.69 10.92 3.32
C LEU A 36 8.91 10.52 4.16
N ILE A 37 9.64 9.47 3.76
CA ILE A 37 10.90 9.09 4.42
C ILE A 37 11.98 10.13 4.12
N GLY A 38 12.11 10.55 2.86
CA GLY A 38 13.09 11.56 2.46
C GLY A 38 12.89 12.92 3.14
N ALA A 39 11.64 13.28 3.43
CA ALA A 39 11.29 14.48 4.19
C ALA A 39 11.39 14.31 5.72
N GLY A 40 11.61 13.08 6.22
CA GLY A 40 11.67 12.79 7.65
C GLY A 40 10.29 12.74 8.35
N GLU A 41 9.20 12.72 7.60
CA GLU A 41 7.81 12.70 8.10
C GLU A 41 7.39 11.31 8.60
N LEU A 42 7.93 10.25 8.00
CA LEU A 42 7.71 8.87 8.42
C LEU A 42 9.03 8.12 8.59
N PRO A 43 9.09 7.13 9.51
CA PRO A 43 10.30 6.34 9.72
C PRO A 43 10.61 5.47 8.49
N ALA A 44 11.87 5.00 8.39
CA ALA A 44 12.31 4.13 7.30
C ALA A 44 11.55 2.80 7.20
N ARG A 45 10.82 2.38 8.25
CA ARG A 45 9.93 1.21 8.23
C ARG A 45 8.60 1.56 8.87
N TYR A 46 7.51 1.34 8.14
CA TYR A 46 6.16 1.56 8.64
C TYR A 46 5.14 0.71 7.90
N VAL A 47 3.91 0.69 8.43
CA VAL A 47 2.75 0.12 7.76
C VAL A 47 1.80 1.25 7.39
N ALA A 48 1.39 1.30 6.13
CA ALA A 48 0.27 2.13 5.69
C ALA A 48 -1.01 1.29 5.60
N ALA A 49 -2.12 1.89 5.99
CA ALA A 49 -3.45 1.36 5.71
C ALA A 49 -4.00 1.99 4.43
N GLN A 50 -4.77 1.24 3.65
CA GLN A 50 -5.47 1.74 2.47
C GLN A 50 -6.78 0.99 2.29
N GLY A 51 -7.80 1.70 1.79
CA GLY A 51 -9.08 1.12 1.42
C GLY A 51 -10.08 1.04 2.57
N THR A 52 -9.79 1.61 3.75
CA THR A 52 -10.70 1.63 4.89
C THR A 52 -12.04 2.27 4.51
N ALA A 53 -12.01 3.36 3.73
CA ALA A 53 -13.21 4.03 3.21
C ALA A 53 -14.05 3.15 2.25
N LEU A 54 -13.44 2.14 1.64
CA LEU A 54 -14.08 1.15 0.76
C LEU A 54 -14.47 -0.14 1.49
N GLY A 55 -14.32 -0.18 2.82
CA GLY A 55 -14.53 -1.39 3.62
C GLY A 55 -13.48 -2.47 3.38
N ARG A 56 -12.27 -2.10 2.95
CA ARG A 56 -11.13 -2.98 2.78
C ARG A 56 -10.09 -2.73 3.87
N ASP A 57 -9.36 -3.77 4.24
CA ASP A 57 -8.35 -3.71 5.31
C ASP A 57 -6.93 -3.85 4.74
N GLY A 58 -6.59 -3.04 3.74
CA GLY A 58 -5.28 -3.06 3.12
C GLY A 58 -4.18 -2.73 4.12
N ARG A 59 -3.11 -3.54 4.14
CA ARG A 59 -1.90 -3.30 4.94
C ARG A 59 -0.68 -3.38 4.05
N VAL A 60 -0.04 -2.23 3.86
CA VAL A 60 1.13 -2.09 3.01
C VAL A 60 2.35 -1.89 3.90
N HIS A 61 3.26 -2.85 3.84
CA HIS A 61 4.53 -2.82 4.55
C HIS A 61 5.55 -2.07 3.71
N VAL A 62 6.10 -1.00 4.28
CA VAL A 62 7.12 -0.17 3.64
C VAL A 62 8.42 -0.33 4.42
N ALA A 63 9.52 -0.49 3.68
CA ALA A 63 10.87 -0.42 4.21
C ALA A 63 11.78 0.34 3.24
N CYS A 64 12.60 1.24 3.74
CA CYS A 64 13.73 1.82 3.03
C CYS A 64 15.02 1.21 3.60
N ASP A 65 15.90 0.71 2.74
CA ASP A 65 17.20 0.18 3.16
C ASP A 65 18.28 1.28 3.25
N ALA A 66 19.50 0.87 3.61
CA ALA A 66 20.61 1.79 3.82
C ALA A 66 21.08 2.48 2.53
N ASP A 67 20.80 1.89 1.37
CA ASP A 67 21.14 2.44 0.05
C ASP A 67 20.05 3.37 -0.48
N GLY A 68 18.96 3.57 0.29
CA GLY A 68 17.83 4.41 -0.07
C GLY A 68 16.78 3.71 -0.94
N GLN A 69 16.90 2.40 -1.16
CA GLN A 69 15.93 1.65 -1.95
C GLN A 69 14.67 1.37 -1.12
N VAL A 70 13.52 1.73 -1.70
CA VAL A 70 12.21 1.48 -1.11
C VAL A 70 11.68 0.11 -1.53
N TRP A 71 11.25 -0.66 -0.53
CA TRP A 71 10.61 -1.95 -0.64
C TRP A 71 9.16 -1.84 -0.18
N VAL A 72 8.25 -2.36 -0.98
CA VAL A 72 6.81 -2.39 -0.69
C VAL A 72 6.34 -3.85 -0.75
N GLY A 73 5.64 -4.28 0.30
CA GLY A 73 5.09 -5.62 0.41
C GLY A 73 3.78 -5.66 1.18
N GLY A 74 3.15 -6.82 1.21
CA GLY A 74 1.92 -7.04 1.94
C GLY A 74 1.54 -8.51 1.91
N ASP A 75 0.64 -8.89 2.82
CA ASP A 75 0.07 -10.23 2.85
C ASP A 75 -0.89 -10.43 1.66
N CYS A 76 -0.95 -11.67 1.14
CA CYS A 76 -1.89 -12.03 0.10
C CYS A 76 -2.62 -13.33 0.44
N VAL A 77 -3.85 -13.47 -0.08
CA VAL A 77 -4.66 -14.67 0.07
C VAL A 77 -5.26 -15.03 -1.28
N ALA A 78 -5.20 -16.32 -1.64
CA ALA A 78 -5.86 -16.80 -2.85
C ALA A 78 -7.39 -16.81 -2.64
N VAL A 79 -8.13 -16.05 -3.45
CA VAL A 79 -9.60 -15.93 -3.34
C VAL A 79 -10.33 -16.80 -4.36
N VAL A 80 -9.78 -16.91 -5.58
CA VAL A 80 -10.39 -17.68 -6.67
C VAL A 80 -9.30 -18.48 -7.37
N ARG A 81 -9.64 -19.71 -7.76
CA ARG A 81 -8.83 -20.57 -8.63
C ARG A 81 -9.73 -21.16 -9.69
N GLY A 82 -9.30 -21.15 -10.95
CA GLY A 82 -10.07 -21.68 -12.07
C GLY A 82 -9.27 -21.70 -13.37
N GLU A 83 -9.92 -22.09 -14.45
CA GLU A 83 -9.38 -22.16 -15.81
C GLU A 83 -10.21 -21.29 -16.75
N VAL A 84 -9.58 -20.72 -17.77
CA VAL A 84 -10.23 -19.87 -18.78
C VAL A 84 -9.87 -20.40 -20.16
N THR A 85 -10.88 -20.59 -21.01
CA THR A 85 -10.68 -20.86 -22.44
C THR A 85 -10.72 -19.53 -23.21
N LEU A 86 -9.70 -19.30 -24.05
CA LEU A 86 -9.56 -18.09 -24.85
C LEU A 86 -10.17 -18.26 -26.24
#